data_AF-A0A929HEL0-F1
#
_entry.id   AF-A0A929HEL0-F1
#
_cell.length_a   1.000
_cell.length_b   1.000
_cell.length_c   1.000
_cell.angle_alpha   90.00
_cell.angle_beta   90.00
_cell.angle_gamma   90.00
#
_symmetry.space_group_name_H-M   'P 1'
#
loop_
_entity.id
_entity.type
_entity.pdbx_description
1 polymer ?
#
loop_
_entity_poly.entity_id
_entity_poly.type
_entity_poly.pdbx_seq_one_letter_code
_entity_poly.pdbx_strand_id
1 'polypeptide(L)'
;MWFSSFVIVFPWHFLGVDFPILAGSNRIGVQLYLLQGLPDVGPKLAQRLLNNFHSVGQVMNAAVDELTEVEGVGETRAAKIREILDY
;
A
#
# COMPACT_ATOMS: atom_id res chain seq x y z
N MET A 1 -37.45 -30.61 -8.25
CA MET A 1 -37.08 -29.18 -8.26
C MET A 1 -35.78 -29.04 -7.48
N TRP A 2 -34.68 -28.83 -8.18
CA TRP A 2 -33.33 -28.63 -7.63
C TRP A 2 -32.78 -27.38 -8.32
N PHE A 3 -32.33 -26.39 -7.54
CA PHE A 3 -31.92 -25.09 -8.05
C PHE A 3 -30.58 -25.20 -8.78
N SER A 4 -30.57 -24.77 -10.04
CA SER A 4 -29.40 -24.68 -10.90
C SER A 4 -28.44 -23.61 -10.41
N SER A 5 -27.15 -23.96 -10.39
CA SER A 5 -26.01 -23.07 -10.24
C SER A 5 -26.15 -21.83 -11.12
N PHE A 6 -25.93 -20.65 -10.54
CA PHE A 6 -25.69 -19.42 -11.28
C PHE A 6 -24.34 -18.87 -10.82
N VAL A 7 -23.25 -19.42 -11.36
CA VAL A 7 -21.96 -18.72 -11.39
C VAL A 7 -21.98 -17.92 -12.68
N ILE A 8 -22.02 -16.61 -12.55
CA ILE A 8 -21.92 -15.69 -13.69
C ILE A 8 -20.50 -15.84 -14.27
N VAL A 9 -20.38 -16.56 -15.39
CA VAL A 9 -19.17 -16.56 -16.21
C VAL A 9 -19.28 -15.38 -17.17
N PHE A 10 -18.77 -14.23 -16.75
CA PHE A 10 -18.62 -13.06 -17.61
C PHE A 10 -17.26 -13.17 -18.33
N PRO A 11 -17.20 -13.18 -19.68
CA PRO A 11 -15.97 -13.42 -20.42
C PRO A 11 -15.15 -12.13 -20.54
N TRP A 12 -14.21 -11.93 -19.61
CA TRP A 12 -13.26 -10.82 -19.63
C TRP A 12 -12.00 -11.19 -20.42
N HIS A 13 -12.01 -10.97 -21.74
CA HIS A 13 -10.82 -11.18 -22.58
C HIS A 13 -10.46 -10.00 -23.49
N PHE A 14 -10.93 -8.76 -23.22
CA PHE A 14 -10.79 -7.70 -24.24
C PHE A 14 -10.46 -6.26 -23.81
N LEU A 15 -10.05 -5.98 -22.58
CA LEU A 15 -9.49 -4.67 -22.25
C LEU A 15 -8.28 -4.87 -21.37
N GLY A 16 -7.09 -4.45 -21.83
CA GLY A 16 -5.80 -4.53 -21.13
C GLY A 16 -5.72 -3.61 -19.90
N VAL A 17 -6.71 -3.71 -19.03
CA VAL A 17 -6.75 -3.14 -17.69
C VAL A 17 -6.69 -4.32 -16.74
N ASP A 18 -5.54 -4.50 -16.11
CA ASP A 18 -5.43 -5.36 -14.93
C ASP A 18 -6.35 -4.77 -13.86
N PHE A 19 -7.57 -5.30 -13.77
CA PHE A 19 -8.51 -5.00 -12.71
C PHE A 19 -7.90 -5.48 -11.40
N PRO A 20 -7.51 -4.61 -10.45
CA PRO A 20 -6.93 -5.08 -9.22
C PRO A 20 -8.05 -5.14 -8.16
N ILE A 21 -8.04 -6.22 -7.39
CA ILE A 21 -8.56 -6.27 -6.01
C ILE A 21 -10.08 -6.31 -5.79
N LEU A 22 -10.81 -7.33 -6.24
CA LEU A 22 -12.09 -7.73 -5.57
C LEU A 22 -12.27 -9.25 -5.42
N ALA A 23 -11.16 -10.00 -5.41
CA ALA A 23 -11.19 -11.43 -5.07
C ALA A 23 -9.90 -11.85 -4.36
N GLY A 24 -9.96 -11.97 -3.03
CA GLY A 24 -8.92 -12.63 -2.22
C GLY A 24 -7.92 -11.70 -1.52
N SER A 25 -7.69 -11.96 -0.24
CA SER A 25 -6.85 -11.25 0.75
C SER A 25 -5.39 -10.94 0.33
N ASN A 26 -5.12 -10.07 -0.65
CA ASN A 26 -3.78 -9.51 -0.86
C ASN A 26 -3.55 -8.29 0.05
N ARG A 27 -3.23 -8.55 1.32
CA ARG A 27 -2.96 -7.50 2.33
C ARG A 27 -1.70 -6.69 2.00
N ILE A 28 -0.70 -7.30 1.37
CA ILE A 28 0.57 -6.65 1.06
C ILE A 28 0.39 -5.58 -0.02
N GLY A 29 -0.36 -5.90 -1.09
CA GLY A 29 -0.64 -4.92 -2.15
C GLY A 29 -1.36 -3.68 -1.63
N VAL A 30 -2.35 -3.87 -0.74
CA VAL A 30 -3.05 -2.76 -0.09
C VAL A 30 -2.12 -1.95 0.82
N GLN A 31 -1.26 -2.60 1.60
CA GLN A 31 -0.29 -1.92 2.46
C GLN A 31 0.69 -1.07 1.66
N LEU A 32 1.23 -1.61 0.57
CA LEU A 32 2.12 -0.87 -0.33
C LEU A 32 1.39 0.30 -1.00
N TYR A 33 0.13 0.11 -1.39
CA TYR A 33 -0.68 1.18 -1.96
C TYR A 33 -0.91 2.33 -0.97
N LEU A 34 -1.24 2.02 0.29
CA LEU A 34 -1.39 3.03 1.34
C LEU A 34 -0.10 3.83 1.57
N LEU A 35 1.04 3.14 1.63
CA LEU A 35 2.34 3.79 1.81
C LEU A 35 2.74 4.65 0.60
N GLN A 36 2.34 4.27 -0.61
CA GLN A 36 2.57 5.07 -1.81
C GLN A 36 1.70 6.35 -1.88
N GLY A 37 0.68 6.46 -1.02
CA GLY A 37 -0.08 7.69 -0.85
C GLY A 37 0.68 8.77 -0.05
N LEU A 38 1.80 8.43 0.58
CA LEU A 38 2.62 9.37 1.34
C LEU A 38 3.47 10.26 0.42
N PRO A 39 3.78 11.49 0.87
CA PRO A 39 4.53 12.45 0.07
C PRO A 39 5.92 11.92 -0.28
N ASP A 40 6.27 11.99 -1.56
CA ASP A 40 7.57 11.55 -2.09
C ASP A 40 7.87 10.04 -1.85
N VAL A 41 6.84 9.20 -1.65
CA VAL A 41 6.98 7.74 -1.44
C VAL A 41 6.53 6.94 -2.67
N GLY A 42 7.50 6.41 -3.41
CA GLY A 42 7.27 5.48 -4.53
C GLY A 42 7.22 4.00 -4.10
N PRO A 43 6.93 3.07 -5.04
CA PRO A 43 6.76 1.64 -4.75
C PRO A 43 7.99 0.98 -4.10
N LYS A 44 9.21 1.35 -4.55
CA LYS A 44 10.45 0.83 -3.95
C LYS A 44 10.61 1.29 -2.50
N LEU A 45 10.23 2.53 -2.20
CA LEU A 45 10.36 3.08 -0.86
C LEU A 45 9.27 2.54 0.07
N ALA A 46 8.04 2.40 -0.42
CA ALA A 46 6.96 1.74 0.30
C ALA A 46 7.35 0.32 0.73
N GLN A 47 8.01 -0.44 -0.15
CA GLN A 47 8.52 -1.77 0.20
C GLN A 47 9.59 -1.71 1.29
N ARG A 48 10.53 -0.75 1.23
CA ARG A 48 11.56 -0.56 2.25
C ARG A 48 10.96 -0.18 3.60
N LEU A 49 10.03 0.76 3.62
CA LEU A 49 9.30 1.15 4.84
C LEU A 49 8.61 -0.06 5.45
N LEU A 50 7.86 -0.83 4.65
CA LEU A 50 7.17 -2.00 5.15
C LEU A 50 8.12 -3.10 5.63
N ASN A 51 9.29 -3.24 5.02
CA ASN A 51 10.31 -4.19 5.45
C ASN A 51 10.99 -3.79 6.77
N ASN A 52 11.18 -2.49 7.02
CA ASN A 52 11.80 -1.98 8.25
C ASN A 52 10.81 -1.94 9.42
N PHE A 53 9.60 -1.45 9.19
CA PHE A 53 8.59 -1.26 10.24
C PHE A 53 7.61 -2.42 10.36
N HIS A 54 7.64 -3.40 9.46
CA HIS A 54 6.79 -4.61 9.47
C HIS A 54 5.26 -4.38 9.43
N SER A 55 4.78 -3.14 9.45
CA SER A 55 3.37 -2.77 9.45
C SER A 55 3.20 -1.31 9.03
N VAL A 56 2.16 -1.05 8.24
CA VAL A 56 1.74 0.33 7.90
C VAL A 56 1.44 1.13 9.16
N GLY A 57 0.81 0.51 10.17
CA GLY A 57 0.51 1.21 11.43
C GLY A 57 1.76 1.66 12.17
N GLN A 58 2.87 0.92 12.08
CA GLN A 58 4.13 1.36 12.66
C GLN A 58 4.75 2.50 11.86
N VAL A 59 4.73 2.43 10.52
CA VAL A 59 5.17 3.55 9.67
C VAL A 59 4.40 4.83 9.96
N MET A 60 3.08 4.74 10.14
CA MET A 60 2.23 5.91 10.40
C MET A 60 2.43 6.51 11.80
N ASN A 61 3.06 5.80 12.74
CA ASN A 61 3.34 6.29 14.09
C ASN A 61 4.82 6.60 14.33
N ALA A 62 5.70 6.23 13.39
CA ALA A 62 7.13 6.41 13.51
C ALA A 62 7.49 7.89 13.61
N ALA A 63 8.45 8.21 14.48
CA ALA A 63 9.01 9.55 14.60
C ALA A 63 9.84 9.92 13.37
N VAL A 64 10.13 11.20 13.19
CA VAL A 64 10.98 11.69 12.09
C VAL A 64 12.33 10.97 12.09
N ASP A 65 12.97 10.84 13.26
CA ASP A 65 14.27 10.19 13.40
C ASP A 65 14.21 8.72 12.96
N GLU A 66 13.20 7.96 13.39
CA GLU A 66 13.01 6.55 13.01
C GLU A 66 12.77 6.40 11.50
N LEU A 67 12.00 7.30 10.89
CA LEU A 67 11.77 7.30 9.46
C LEU A 67 13.07 7.53 8.68
N THR A 68 13.99 8.36 9.19
CA THR A 68 15.27 8.63 8.53
C THR A 68 16.26 7.47 8.56
N GLU A 69 16.04 6.47 9.41
CA GLU A 69 16.85 5.24 9.42
C GLU A 69 16.61 4.39 8.16
N VAL A 70 15.48 4.57 7.48
CA VAL A 70 15.16 3.84 6.26
C VAL A 70 15.92 4.41 5.08
N GLU A 71 16.70 3.55 4.41
CA GLU A 71 17.50 3.94 3.24
C GLU A 71 16.66 4.66 2.17
N GLY A 72 17.04 5.90 1.90
CA GLY A 72 16.38 6.77 0.93
C GLY A 72 15.34 7.71 1.52
N VAL A 73 15.04 7.64 2.83
CA VAL A 73 14.27 8.65 3.56
C VAL A 73 15.22 9.63 4.24
N GLY A 74 15.28 10.87 3.76
CA GLY A 74 16.02 11.94 4.45
C GLY A 74 15.10 12.76 5.35
N GLU A 75 15.68 13.61 6.20
CA GLU A 75 14.96 14.46 7.17
C GLU A 75 13.80 15.23 6.54
N THR A 76 14.02 15.86 5.38
CA THR A 76 12.98 16.63 4.68
C THR A 76 11.78 15.78 4.29
N ARG A 77 12.01 14.53 3.85
CA ARG A 77 10.92 13.62 3.49
C ARG A 77 10.21 13.11 4.74
N ALA A 78 10.96 12.72 5.77
CA ALA A 78 10.40 12.28 7.03
C ALA A 78 9.53 13.36 7.69
N ALA A 79 9.98 14.62 7.68
CA ALA A 79 9.22 15.75 8.18
C ALA A 79 7.91 15.96 7.41
N LYS A 80 7.92 15.95 6.07
CA LYS A 80 6.70 16.04 5.26
C LYS A 80 5.71 14.91 5.53
N ILE A 81 6.22 13.69 5.73
CA ILE A 81 5.38 12.54 6.08
C ILE A 81 4.67 12.80 7.41
N ARG A 82 5.40 13.23 8.46
CA ARG A 82 4.76 13.58 9.73
C ARG A 82 3.79 14.74 9.61
N GLU A 83 4.15 15.78 8.87
CA GLU A 83 3.31 16.96 8.66
C GLU A 83 1.90 16.58 8.15
N ILE A 84 1.80 15.66 7.18
CA ILE A 84 0.50 15.21 6.66
C ILE A 84 -0.25 14.29 7.64
N LEU A 85 0.47 13.52 8.46
CA LEU A 85 -0.14 12.58 9.40
C LEU A 85 -0.59 13.23 10.71
N ASP A 86 0.00 14.35 11.10
CA ASP A 86 -0.29 15.11 12.33
C ASP A 86 -1.27 16.28 12.12
N TYR A 87 -1.70 16.54 10.89
CA TYR A 87 -2.57 17.67 10.54
C TYR A 87 -4.01 17.48 11.04
#